data_AF-A0A374U1L3-F1
#
_entry.id   AF-A0A374U1L3-F1
#
_cell.length_a   1.000
_cell.length_b   1.000
_cell.length_c   1.000
_cell.angle_alpha   90.00
_cell.angle_beta   90.00
_cell.angle_gamma   90.00
#
_symmetry.space_group_name_H-M   'P 1'
#
loop_
_entity.id
_entity.type
_entity.pdbx_description
1 polymer ?
#
loop_
_entity_poly.entity_id
_entity_poly.type
_entity_poly.pdbx_seq_one_letter_code
_entity_poly.pdbx_strand_id
1 'polypeptide(L)'
;MAAANQPKGSVSTGSIKPVTRKAVRCQREVAWLVTQAAGKLVATTDDVNAPTPSFVLAAALSYAREQEQTARDRGAAIDYKAVMGSDLASFCAAAGLPAAPNALSDAGYMFTLSGADLIRDVYAYCGDLGERMGDAAQVKPGYVIKLALRLFLLDTATGNDATSKDNTSA
;
A
#
# COMPACT_ATOMS: atom_id res chain seq x y z
N MET A 1 31.34 10.69 -49.62
CA MET A 1 30.01 10.82 -48.99
C MET A 1 30.03 10.02 -47.70
N ALA A 2 29.86 10.67 -46.54
CA ALA A 2 29.89 10.00 -45.24
C ALA A 2 28.49 9.49 -44.87
N ALA A 3 28.38 8.19 -44.60
CA ALA A 3 27.17 7.59 -44.04
C ALA A 3 27.03 8.03 -42.57
N ALA A 4 25.93 8.71 -42.25
CA ALA A 4 25.61 9.10 -40.88
C ALA A 4 25.15 7.87 -40.10
N ASN A 5 25.92 7.46 -39.08
CA ASN A 5 25.51 6.46 -38.11
C ASN A 5 24.29 6.98 -37.30
N GLN A 6 23.17 6.27 -37.37
CA GLN A 6 22.05 6.48 -36.45
C GLN A 6 22.50 6.24 -34.99
N PRO A 7 22.06 7.05 -34.03
CA PRO A 7 22.29 6.75 -32.62
C PRO A 7 21.54 5.47 -32.22
N LYS A 8 22.27 4.53 -31.58
CA LYS A 8 21.69 3.33 -30.96
C LYS A 8 20.79 3.77 -29.79
N GLY A 9 19.51 3.97 -30.08
CA GLY A 9 18.53 4.36 -29.09
C GLY A 9 17.21 4.85 -29.68
N SER A 10 16.86 4.46 -30.91
CA SER A 10 15.53 4.75 -31.44
C SER A 10 14.50 3.90 -30.68
N VAL A 11 13.94 4.45 -29.60
CA VAL A 11 12.72 3.89 -29.00
C VAL A 11 11.63 4.13 -30.03
N SER A 12 11.17 3.05 -30.66
CA SER A 12 10.10 3.10 -31.66
C SER A 12 8.86 3.74 -31.00
N THR A 13 8.50 4.93 -31.49
CA THR A 13 7.31 5.69 -31.08
C THR A 13 5.99 4.95 -31.32
N GLY A 14 6.03 3.76 -31.94
CA GLY A 14 4.87 2.98 -32.37
C GLY A 14 4.36 1.88 -31.43
N SER A 15 4.94 1.63 -30.25
CA SER A 15 4.45 0.54 -29.38
C SER A 15 4.65 0.75 -27.88
N ILE A 16 4.65 1.99 -27.39
CA ILE A 16 4.48 2.22 -25.95
C ILE A 16 2.98 2.27 -25.71
N LYS A 17 2.40 1.15 -25.25
CA LYS A 17 1.03 1.18 -24.74
C LYS A 17 0.97 2.26 -23.64
N PRO A 18 0.08 3.26 -23.73
CA PRO A 18 0.01 4.29 -22.71
C PRO A 18 -0.30 3.62 -21.36
N VAL A 19 0.57 3.86 -20.38
CA VAL A 19 0.34 3.37 -19.02
C VAL A 19 -0.95 4.00 -18.50
N THR A 20 -1.95 3.19 -18.18
CA THR A 20 -3.20 3.68 -17.61
C THR A 20 -2.93 4.30 -16.25
N ARG A 21 -3.39 5.54 -16.05
CA ARG A 21 -3.25 6.27 -14.78
C ARG A 21 -4.60 6.76 -14.30
N LYS A 22 -4.80 6.81 -12.99
CA LYS A 22 -6.01 7.36 -12.38
C LYS A 22 -5.67 8.11 -11.11
N ALA A 23 -6.16 9.34 -11.04
CA ALA A 23 -5.93 10.22 -9.91
C ALA A 23 -7.05 10.03 -8.87
N VAL A 24 -6.68 9.72 -7.63
CA VAL A 24 -7.59 9.40 -6.53
C VAL A 24 -7.40 10.40 -5.40
N ARG A 25 -8.51 10.99 -4.92
CA ARG A 25 -8.53 11.84 -3.73
C ARG A 25 -8.37 10.96 -2.48
N CYS A 26 -7.37 11.27 -1.68
CA CYS A 26 -7.00 10.61 -0.45
C CYS A 26 -6.83 11.64 0.68
N GLN A 27 -6.84 11.19 1.93
CA GLN A 27 -6.38 12.01 3.05
C GLN A 27 -4.85 12.18 2.99
N ARG A 28 -4.32 13.27 3.56
CA ARG A 28 -2.87 13.55 3.54
C ARG A 28 -2.04 12.47 4.22
N GLU A 29 -2.60 11.80 5.23
CA GLU A 29 -1.97 10.66 5.91
C GLU A 29 -1.59 9.53 4.95
N VAL A 30 -2.30 9.35 3.84
CA VAL A 30 -1.97 8.31 2.86
C VAL A 30 -0.56 8.50 2.30
N ALA A 31 -0.12 9.75 2.08
CA ALA A 31 1.24 10.00 1.61
C ALA A 31 2.28 9.53 2.64
N TRP A 32 2.01 9.75 3.93
CA TRP A 32 2.90 9.31 5.00
C TRP A 32 2.89 7.78 5.16
N LEU A 33 1.70 7.16 5.15
CA LEU A 33 1.54 5.70 5.23
C LEU A 33 2.24 4.98 4.06
N VAL A 34 2.16 5.53 2.84
CA VAL A 34 2.86 4.97 1.67
C VAL A 34 4.37 4.99 1.88
N THR A 35 4.93 6.06 2.45
CA THR A 35 6.35 6.13 2.76
C THR A 35 6.76 5.07 3.79
N GLN A 36 5.97 4.86 4.85
CA GLN A 36 6.26 3.82 5.84
C GLN A 36 6.13 2.42 5.24
N ALA A 37 5.10 2.19 4.42
CA ALA A 37 4.88 0.90 3.76
C ALA A 37 5.98 0.60 2.72
N ALA A 38 6.48 1.61 2.01
CA ALA A 38 7.65 1.47 1.15
C ALA A 38 8.88 1.05 1.96
N GLY A 39 9.12 1.68 3.13
CA GLY A 39 10.19 1.31 4.04
C GLY A 39 10.08 -0.14 4.52
N LYS A 40 8.87 -0.58 4.90
CA LYS A 40 8.60 -1.99 5.26
C LYS A 40 8.93 -2.93 4.10
N LEU A 41 8.46 -2.63 2.89
CA LEU A 41 8.72 -3.48 1.73
C LEU A 41 10.21 -3.62 1.43
N VAL A 42 10.95 -2.50 1.42
CA VAL A 42 12.41 -2.49 1.19
C VAL A 42 13.14 -3.29 2.28
N ALA A 43 12.70 -3.22 3.53
CA ALA A 43 13.32 -3.99 4.62
C ALA A 43 13.06 -5.50 4.52
N THR A 44 12.01 -5.92 3.81
CA THR A 44 11.61 -7.33 3.67
C THR A 44 11.94 -7.97 2.32
N THR A 45 12.46 -7.19 1.37
CA THR A 45 12.78 -7.65 0.01
C THR A 45 14.26 -7.50 -0.28
N ASP A 46 14.85 -8.45 -1.00
CA ASP A 46 16.24 -8.37 -1.48
C ASP A 46 16.38 -7.41 -2.70
N ASP A 47 15.29 -6.79 -3.15
CA ASP A 47 15.32 -5.80 -4.24
C ASP A 47 15.85 -4.45 -3.77
N VAL A 48 16.93 -4.00 -4.41
CA VAL A 48 17.60 -2.72 -4.13
C VAL A 48 16.86 -1.51 -4.73
N ASN A 49 15.84 -1.73 -5.56
CA ASN A 49 15.08 -0.65 -6.17
C ASN A 49 14.00 -0.12 -5.22
N ALA A 50 13.93 1.22 -5.08
CA ALA A 50 12.88 1.85 -4.32
C ALA A 50 11.50 1.52 -4.95
N PRO A 51 10.56 0.92 -4.20
CA PRO A 51 9.28 0.53 -4.74
C PRO A 51 8.47 1.77 -5.11
N THR A 52 7.82 1.73 -6.29
CA THR A 52 6.92 2.81 -6.69
C THR A 52 5.70 2.85 -5.76
N PRO A 53 5.08 4.02 -5.51
CA PRO A 53 3.87 4.10 -4.68
C PRO A 53 2.75 3.15 -5.10
N SER A 54 2.58 2.93 -6.42
CA SER A 54 1.59 1.98 -6.95
C SER A 54 1.95 0.52 -6.63
N PHE A 55 3.23 0.17 -6.65
CA PHE A 55 3.70 -1.16 -6.23
C PHE A 55 3.46 -1.38 -4.72
N VAL A 56 3.77 -0.38 -3.90
CA VAL A 56 3.50 -0.42 -2.45
C VAL A 56 2.03 -0.69 -2.18
N LEU A 57 1.14 0.00 -2.91
CA LEU A 57 -0.30 -0.19 -2.76
C LEU A 57 -0.76 -1.58 -3.23
N ALA A 58 -0.20 -2.10 -4.32
CA ALA A 58 -0.53 -3.45 -4.78
C ALA A 58 -0.17 -4.51 -3.72
N ALA A 59 1.01 -4.39 -3.11
CA ALA A 59 1.41 -5.27 -2.01
C ALA A 59 0.50 -5.14 -0.79
N ALA A 60 0.15 -3.90 -0.41
CA ALA A 60 -0.77 -3.66 0.71
C ALA A 60 -2.18 -4.24 0.47
N LEU A 61 -2.69 -4.19 -0.77
CA LEU A 61 -3.97 -4.80 -1.14
C LEU A 61 -3.93 -6.33 -1.11
N SER A 62 -2.84 -6.94 -1.61
CA SER A 62 -2.63 -8.39 -1.51
C SER A 62 -2.65 -8.83 -0.05
N TYR A 63 -1.86 -8.13 0.77
CA TYR A 63 -1.78 -8.39 2.20
C TYR A 63 -3.12 -8.23 2.93
N ALA A 64 -3.90 -7.19 2.60
CA ALA A 64 -5.22 -6.99 3.19
C ALA A 64 -6.14 -8.19 2.91
N ARG A 65 -6.12 -8.73 1.69
CA ARG A 65 -6.90 -9.92 1.33
C ARG A 65 -6.42 -11.19 2.04
N GLU A 66 -5.11 -11.37 2.16
CA GLU A 66 -4.54 -12.50 2.91
C GLU A 66 -4.94 -12.45 4.39
N GLN A 67 -4.94 -11.26 5.00
CA GLN A 67 -5.40 -11.08 6.37
C GLN A 67 -6.91 -11.31 6.51
N GLU A 68 -7.72 -10.82 5.57
CA GLU A 68 -9.17 -11.10 5.55
C GLU A 68 -9.45 -12.59 5.44
N GLN A 69 -8.72 -13.30 4.57
CA GLN A 69 -8.86 -14.74 4.40
C GLN A 69 -8.44 -15.48 5.67
N THR A 70 -7.28 -15.12 6.26
CA THR A 70 -6.78 -15.71 7.51
C THR A 70 -7.77 -15.51 8.66
N ALA A 71 -8.38 -14.33 8.77
CA ALA A 71 -9.42 -14.06 9.77
C ALA A 71 -10.64 -14.97 9.55
N ARG A 72 -11.12 -15.09 8.30
CA ARG A 72 -12.25 -15.97 7.94
C ARG A 72 -11.98 -17.43 8.25
N ASP A 73 -10.80 -17.93 7.91
CA ASP A 73 -10.40 -19.31 8.16
C ASP A 73 -10.38 -19.64 9.66
N ARG A 74 -10.16 -18.61 10.51
CA ARG A 74 -10.23 -18.71 11.98
C ARG A 74 -11.63 -18.45 12.54
N GLY A 75 -12.65 -18.24 11.69
CA GLY A 75 -14.00 -17.88 12.12
C GLY A 75 -14.13 -16.46 12.69
N ALA A 76 -13.16 -15.59 12.41
CA ALA A 76 -13.12 -14.20 12.84
C ALA A 76 -13.36 -13.23 11.66
N ALA A 77 -13.57 -11.96 11.97
CA ALA A 77 -13.64 -10.88 10.98
C ALA A 77 -12.73 -9.72 11.39
N ILE A 78 -12.15 -9.04 10.41
CA ILE A 78 -11.40 -7.81 10.66
C ILE A 78 -12.38 -6.71 11.07
N ASP A 79 -12.13 -6.05 12.20
CA ASP A 79 -12.83 -4.84 12.58
C ASP A 79 -12.27 -3.63 11.81
N TYR A 80 -12.79 -3.43 10.60
CA TYR A 80 -12.39 -2.31 9.74
C TYR A 80 -12.62 -0.94 10.41
N LYS A 81 -13.63 -0.82 11.27
CA LYS A 81 -13.92 0.42 11.99
C LYS A 81 -12.86 0.70 13.04
N ALA A 82 -12.39 -0.30 13.77
CA ALA A 82 -11.28 -0.14 14.71
C ALA A 82 -9.98 0.26 13.98
N VAL A 83 -9.67 -0.39 12.85
CA VAL A 83 -8.48 -0.08 12.04
C VAL A 83 -8.53 1.37 11.52
N MET A 84 -9.70 1.85 11.11
CA MET A 84 -9.88 3.18 10.53
C MET A 84 -10.18 4.30 11.53
N GLY A 85 -10.70 3.94 12.71
CA GLY A 85 -11.12 4.87 13.75
C GLY A 85 -9.98 5.41 14.61
N SER A 86 -8.83 4.73 14.63
CA SER A 86 -7.62 5.24 15.29
C SER A 86 -7.13 6.53 14.62
N ASP A 87 -6.86 7.56 15.44
CA ASP A 87 -6.14 8.72 14.97
C ASP A 87 -4.71 8.32 14.57
N LEU A 88 -4.05 9.18 13.78
CA LEU A 88 -2.76 8.82 13.21
C LEU A 88 -1.69 8.57 14.28
N ALA A 89 -1.70 9.31 15.39
CA ALA A 89 -0.70 9.14 16.44
C ALA A 89 -0.88 7.80 17.17
N SER A 90 -2.13 7.47 17.56
CA SER A 90 -2.46 6.17 18.15
C SER A 90 -2.14 5.02 17.20
N PHE A 91 -2.41 5.20 15.90
CA PHE A 91 -2.05 4.23 14.87
C PHE A 91 -0.53 4.03 14.77
N CYS A 92 0.25 5.12 14.74
CA CYS A 92 1.71 5.03 14.69
C CYS A 92 2.26 4.24 15.88
N ALA A 93 1.78 4.53 17.09
CA ALA A 93 2.18 3.84 18.30
C ALA A 93 1.85 2.34 18.24
N ALA A 94 0.62 2.00 17.82
CA ALA A 94 0.19 0.61 17.69
C ALA A 94 0.97 -0.15 16.62
N ALA A 95 1.39 0.51 15.53
CA ALA A 95 2.18 -0.10 14.47
C ALA A 95 3.71 -0.03 14.73
N GLY A 96 4.19 0.55 15.83
CA GLY A 96 5.63 0.73 16.06
C GLY A 96 6.32 1.65 15.04
N LEU A 97 5.55 2.56 14.43
CA LEU A 97 6.05 3.52 13.44
C LEU A 97 6.55 4.81 14.12
N PRO A 98 7.49 5.53 13.51
CA PRO A 98 7.86 6.86 13.99
C PRO A 98 6.63 7.78 13.98
N ALA A 99 6.61 8.77 14.86
CA ALA A 99 5.53 9.76 14.87
C ALA A 99 5.42 10.43 13.48
N ALA A 100 4.20 10.50 12.95
CA ALA A 100 3.95 11.25 11.73
C ALA A 100 4.38 12.73 11.93
N PRO A 101 4.93 13.38 10.90
CA PRO A 101 5.30 14.78 11.00
C PRO A 101 4.10 15.63 11.44
N ASN A 102 4.36 16.56 12.37
CA ASN A 102 3.33 17.34 13.05
C ASN A 102 2.38 18.03 12.05
N ALA A 103 1.08 17.95 12.34
CA ALA A 103 -0.03 18.57 11.61
C ALA A 103 -0.05 18.27 10.10
N LEU A 104 -0.37 17.03 9.73
CA LEU A 104 -0.85 16.78 8.38
C LEU A 104 -2.14 17.57 8.16
N SER A 105 -2.09 18.56 7.27
CA SER A 105 -3.25 19.37 6.90
C SER A 105 -4.42 18.51 6.43
N ASP A 106 -5.66 18.96 6.71
CA ASP A 106 -6.90 18.40 6.19
C ASP A 106 -7.05 18.52 4.66
N ALA A 107 -6.12 19.22 3.99
CA ALA A 107 -6.08 19.31 2.54
C ALA A 107 -5.96 17.92 1.89
N GLY A 108 -6.91 17.59 1.02
CA GLY A 108 -6.93 16.32 0.30
C GLY A 108 -5.68 16.12 -0.57
N TYR A 109 -5.05 14.95 -0.42
CA TYR A 109 -3.91 14.49 -1.23
C TYR A 109 -4.39 13.78 -2.50
N MET A 110 -3.71 13.99 -3.63
CA MET A 110 -3.98 13.26 -4.87
C MET A 110 -2.97 12.13 -5.03
N PHE A 111 -3.44 10.89 -4.87
CA PHE A 111 -2.65 9.70 -5.19
C PHE A 111 -2.86 9.33 -6.66
N THR A 112 -1.77 9.15 -7.41
CA THR A 112 -1.87 8.69 -8.80
C THR A 112 -1.63 7.19 -8.86
N LEU A 113 -2.69 6.42 -9.11
CA LEU A 113 -2.61 5.00 -9.43
C LEU A 113 -2.04 4.86 -10.84
N SER A 114 -1.11 3.92 -11.01
CA SER A 114 -0.52 3.58 -12.29
C SER A 114 -0.63 2.06 -12.51
N GLY A 115 -1.17 1.67 -13.67
CA GLY A 115 -1.43 0.28 -14.04
C GLY A 115 -2.93 -0.04 -14.04
N ALA A 116 -3.41 -0.62 -15.14
CA ALA A 116 -4.82 -0.94 -15.31
C ALA A 116 -5.31 -1.96 -14.28
N ASP A 117 -4.48 -2.96 -13.97
CA ASP A 117 -4.84 -4.02 -13.02
C ASP A 117 -5.00 -3.47 -11.62
N LEU A 118 -4.03 -2.69 -11.11
CA LEU A 118 -4.13 -2.02 -9.82
C LEU A 118 -5.35 -1.10 -9.74
N ILE A 119 -5.63 -0.34 -10.81
CA ILE A 119 -6.82 0.51 -10.85
C ILE A 119 -8.09 -0.32 -10.73
N ARG A 120 -8.21 -1.43 -11.46
CA ARG A 120 -9.37 -2.33 -11.35
C ARG A 120 -9.44 -2.95 -9.96
N ASP A 121 -8.29 -3.32 -9.42
CA ASP A 121 -8.17 -4.01 -8.14
C ASP A 121 -8.67 -3.16 -6.97
N VAL A 122 -8.25 -1.88 -6.92
CA VAL A 122 -8.74 -0.91 -5.92
C VAL A 122 -10.26 -0.77 -6.00
N TYR A 123 -10.83 -0.68 -7.20
CA TYR A 123 -12.28 -0.47 -7.36
C TYR A 123 -13.09 -1.73 -7.10
N ALA A 124 -12.56 -2.91 -7.41
CA ALA A 124 -13.17 -4.18 -7.02
C ALA A 124 -13.20 -4.29 -5.50
N TYR A 125 -12.08 -4.03 -4.83
CA TYR A 125 -12.00 -4.05 -3.37
C TYR A 125 -12.93 -3.01 -2.72
N CYS A 126 -13.18 -1.85 -3.34
CA CYS A 126 -14.23 -0.93 -2.88
C CYS A 126 -15.61 -1.57 -2.84
N GLY A 127 -15.99 -2.30 -3.90
CA GLY A 127 -17.28 -3.00 -3.97
C GLY A 127 -17.38 -4.07 -2.89
N ASP A 128 -16.38 -4.96 -2.83
CA ASP A 128 -16.37 -6.07 -1.89
C ASP A 128 -16.39 -5.59 -0.43
N LEU A 129 -15.64 -4.52 -0.12
CA LEU A 129 -15.61 -3.94 1.22
C LEU A 129 -16.92 -3.21 1.55
N GLY A 130 -17.54 -2.54 0.56
CA GLY A 130 -18.85 -1.92 0.71
C GLY A 130 -19.94 -2.93 1.07
N GLU A 131 -19.92 -4.11 0.44
CA GLU A 131 -20.81 -5.22 0.79
C GLU A 131 -20.54 -5.75 2.20
N ARG A 132 -19.26 -5.95 2.57
CA ARG A 132 -18.87 -6.43 3.91
C ARG A 132 -19.24 -5.47 5.04
N MET A 133 -19.10 -4.16 4.81
CA MET A 133 -19.39 -3.13 5.82
C MET A 133 -20.87 -2.75 5.87
N GLY A 134 -21.66 -3.09 4.84
CA GLY A 134 -23.03 -2.62 4.70
C GLY A 134 -23.16 -1.12 4.41
N ASP A 135 -22.07 -0.46 3.98
CA ASP A 135 -22.02 0.98 3.70
C ASP A 135 -21.19 1.28 2.44
N ALA A 136 -21.73 0.90 1.28
CA ALA A 136 -21.07 1.12 -0.01
C ALA A 136 -20.87 2.61 -0.37
N ALA A 137 -21.64 3.52 0.21
CA ALA A 137 -21.53 4.95 -0.05
C ALA A 137 -20.26 5.57 0.57
N GLN A 138 -19.80 5.01 1.68
CA GLN A 138 -18.59 5.44 2.38
C GLN A 138 -17.31 4.89 1.75
N VAL A 139 -17.37 3.71 1.13
CA VAL A 139 -16.18 3.01 0.59
C VAL A 139 -15.75 3.60 -0.76
N LYS A 140 -15.03 4.72 -0.68
CA LYS A 140 -14.34 5.35 -1.81
C LYS A 140 -12.92 4.78 -1.97
N PRO A 141 -12.30 4.91 -3.16
CA PRO A 141 -10.93 4.44 -3.38
C PRO A 141 -9.91 4.99 -2.36
N GLY A 142 -10.04 6.24 -1.93
CA GLY A 142 -9.18 6.80 -0.88
C GLY A 142 -9.34 6.12 0.49
N TYR A 143 -10.54 5.63 0.81
CA TYR A 143 -10.81 4.86 2.03
C TYR A 143 -10.13 3.49 1.96
N VAL A 144 -10.30 2.78 0.84
CA VAL A 144 -9.66 1.48 0.57
C VAL A 144 -8.14 1.58 0.62
N ILE A 145 -7.56 2.59 -0.04
CA ILE A 145 -6.11 2.80 -0.04
C ILE A 145 -5.61 2.98 1.39
N LYS A 146 -6.27 3.83 2.18
CA LYS A 146 -5.90 4.06 3.59
C LYS A 146 -6.04 2.78 4.42
N LEU A 147 -7.14 2.04 4.28
CA LEU A 147 -7.36 0.79 5.01
C LEU A 147 -6.28 -0.26 4.68
N ALA A 148 -6.00 -0.49 3.41
CA ALA A 148 -5.01 -1.47 2.98
C ALA A 148 -3.62 -1.14 3.53
N LEU A 149 -3.22 0.13 3.48
CA LEU A 149 -1.95 0.59 4.06
C LEU A 149 -1.92 0.42 5.58
N ARG A 150 -3.02 0.73 6.28
CA ARG A 150 -3.11 0.56 7.73
C ARG A 150 -3.02 -0.91 8.14
N LEU A 151 -3.71 -1.82 7.45
CA LEU A 151 -3.60 -3.25 7.68
C LEU A 151 -2.17 -3.75 7.43
N PHE A 152 -1.57 -3.35 6.31
CA PHE A 152 -0.20 -3.72 5.96
C PHE A 152 0.83 -3.27 7.00
N LEU A 153 0.61 -2.12 7.62
CA LEU A 153 1.51 -1.55 8.61
C LEU A 153 1.25 -2.06 10.04
N LEU A 154 0.03 -2.43 10.45
CA LEU A 154 -0.23 -2.86 11.83
C LEU A 154 0.53 -4.13 12.25
N ASP A 155 0.89 -4.98 11.31
CA ASP A 155 1.63 -6.22 11.57
C ASP A 155 3.10 -6.00 11.93
N THR A 156 3.65 -4.78 11.80
CA THR A 156 4.98 -4.49 12.35
C THR A 156 5.05 -4.56 13.88
N ALA A 157 3.91 -4.60 14.59
CA ALA A 157 3.88 -4.86 16.03
C ALA A 157 4.25 -6.30 16.41
N THR A 158 4.26 -7.24 15.45
CA THR A 158 4.64 -8.65 15.66
C THR A 158 6.04 -8.98 15.17
N GLY A 159 6.76 -8.02 14.57
CA GLY A 159 8.08 -8.20 13.95
C GLY A 159 9.27 -8.14 14.91
N ASN A 160 9.11 -8.53 16.18
CA ASN A 160 10.21 -8.57 17.16
C ASN A 160 10.44 -9.96 17.77
N ASP A 161 9.94 -11.02 17.15
CA ASP A 161 10.28 -12.39 17.54
C ASP A 161 10.91 -13.17 16.37
N ALA A 162 11.91 -13.98 16.72
CA ALA A 162 12.72 -14.85 15.86
C ALA A 162 13.92 -14.23 15.09
N THR A 163 14.93 -13.75 15.81
CA THR A 163 16.31 -14.23 15.60
C THR A 163 17.11 -14.30 16.91
N SER A 164 16.63 -15.07 17.89
CA SER A 164 17.55 -15.75 18.82
C SER A 164 17.87 -17.11 18.23
N LYS A 165 18.90 -17.19 17.39
CA LYS A 165 19.62 -18.45 17.21
C LYS A 165 20.58 -18.56 18.38
N ASP A 166 20.16 -19.28 19.42
CA ASP A 166 21.04 -19.85 20.41
C ASP A 166 22.16 -20.62 19.69
N ASN A 167 23.37 -20.07 19.70
CA ASN A 167 24.56 -20.86 19.44
C ASN A 167 25.05 -21.43 20.78
N THR A 168 24.40 -22.49 21.24
CA THR A 168 25.01 -23.39 22.21
C THR A 168 25.87 -24.37 21.42
N SER A 169 27.17 -24.09 21.36
CA SER A 169 28.18 -25.07 20.93
C SER A 169 28.50 -25.98 22.12
N ALA A 170 28.32 -27.29 21.91
CA ALA A 170 28.88 -28.35 22.75
C ALA A 170 30.25 -28.77 22.22
#